data_AF-A0A7H8R5V3-F1
#
_entry.id   AF-A0A7H8R5V3-F1
#
_cell.length_a   1.000
_cell.length_b   1.000
_cell.length_c   1.000
_cell.angle_alpha   90.00
_cell.angle_beta   90.00
_cell.angle_gamma   90.00
#
_symmetry.space_group_name_H-M   'P 1'
#
loop_
_entity.id
_entity.type
_entity.pdbx_description
1 polymer ?
#
loop_
_entity_poly.entity_id
_entity_poly.type
_entity_poly.pdbx_seq_one_letter_code
_entity_poly.pdbx_strand_id
1 'polypeptide(L)'
;MVHSSSHYYYDPLELETGQDVANLLQDERHNECNRIEWPLMSDDLNWMRRSIVIVSYIVLALAALNIIAIVGILVYLLVNSNTSTDSEFSLYKNTRFKDCAAVDPDASNCSTILAAWTKKSGSSLGAYYADQGRFYIPGTEVTAENRVSYDWCQTVSCFNDYTVIPSSANDSAMGITALSGWWYVIVSAWSTIWTLRKVSPWFHPNSKTKPCRGWRELGIIDWVLFLYHLCGPIIGWWVSFADSIINPVPWPTLSLIAWLTTWGYSSQIQYHPYSCIFARVPRIPQALPWIFGLLAVLQCAATFYSAETDETMSGGTKKIYDSYTCLAAQIATTLGTSTCSAEEICSKDWLFSAPYFEMPGDIGKGLPFGLCVTALVMAITVPVGILMTKISTSIKISFKRYYKMWSPLLCLSFLAIITILVVVFMNAIDFGKSWNRRKADALVAYDVECRVVHVALSPWRFYLDVNRYGRALRVVRLWFAWYGLQVCLFAKPALSIVIVALILLEVSVIMALQFLSTLLVSGFGNGAFTGTSNMTNVPILNGAVVYPTQAWWSIPPAAGWTFAEESEAFVTG
;
A
#
# COMPACT_ATOMS: atom_id res chain seq x y z
N MET A 1 27.85 81.97 48.15
CA MET A 1 26.73 82.82 47.71
C MET A 1 25.81 81.92 46.88
N VAL A 2 24.87 81.21 47.50
CA VAL A 2 23.51 81.65 47.91
C VAL A 2 22.54 81.69 46.72
N HIS A 3 21.81 80.57 46.60
CA HIS A 3 20.36 80.38 46.45
C HIS A 3 19.49 80.94 45.29
N SER A 4 18.63 80.00 44.82
CA SER A 4 17.16 80.10 44.66
C SER A 4 16.64 80.67 43.33
N SER A 5 15.55 80.20 42.72
CA SER A 5 14.72 78.99 42.77
C SER A 5 13.68 79.14 41.63
N SER A 6 13.16 78.03 41.09
CA SER A 6 11.71 77.84 40.94
C SER A 6 11.41 76.43 40.44
N HIS A 7 10.50 75.81 41.19
CA HIS A 7 9.90 74.50 40.99
C HIS A 7 9.05 74.45 39.72
N TYR A 8 9.02 73.29 39.07
CA TYR A 8 7.76 72.65 38.71
C TYR A 8 7.84 71.14 38.98
N TYR A 9 6.97 70.72 39.90
CA TYR A 9 6.61 69.34 40.22
C TYR A 9 5.63 68.87 39.13
N TYR A 10 5.87 67.71 38.53
CA TYR A 10 4.80 66.87 38.01
C TYR A 10 5.08 65.43 38.44
N ASP A 11 4.14 64.92 39.22
CA ASP A 11 4.04 63.54 39.70
C ASP A 11 3.87 62.55 38.54
N PRO A 12 4.20 61.27 38.76
CA PRO A 12 4.14 60.22 37.76
C PRO A 12 2.69 59.74 37.60
N LEU A 13 2.16 59.85 36.38
CA LEU A 13 1.01 59.04 35.95
C LEU A 13 1.52 57.61 35.66
N GLU A 14 1.66 56.83 36.71
CA GLU A 14 1.46 55.38 36.66
C GLU A 14 -0.04 55.07 36.65
N LEU A 15 -0.42 53.95 36.04
CA LEU A 15 -1.76 53.36 35.88
C LEU A 15 -2.59 53.75 34.64
N GLU A 16 -2.11 53.33 33.46
CA GLU A 16 -3.00 52.73 32.44
C GLU A 16 -2.29 51.73 31.50
N THR A 17 -0.98 51.52 31.67
CA THR A 17 -0.17 50.63 30.81
C THR A 17 -0.20 49.16 31.22
N GLY A 18 -0.76 48.79 32.37
CA GLY A 18 -0.77 47.39 32.82
C GLY A 18 -1.65 46.49 31.96
N GLN A 19 -2.80 46.98 31.50
CA GLN A 19 -3.75 46.19 30.73
C GLN A 19 -3.38 46.12 29.25
N ASP A 20 -2.82 47.19 28.69
CA ASP A 20 -2.32 47.19 27.32
C ASP A 20 -0.99 46.45 27.18
N VAL A 21 -0.09 46.50 28.17
CA VAL A 21 1.12 45.67 28.18
C VAL A 21 0.77 44.21 28.49
N ALA A 22 -0.22 43.93 29.35
CA ALA A 22 -0.72 42.56 29.51
C ALA A 22 -1.38 42.04 28.23
N ASN A 23 -2.18 42.86 27.54
CA ASN A 23 -2.78 42.50 26.26
C ASN A 23 -1.70 42.32 25.17
N LEU A 24 -0.69 43.19 25.08
CA LEU A 24 0.45 43.05 24.17
C LEU A 24 1.31 41.82 24.48
N LEU A 25 1.60 41.54 25.76
CA LEU A 25 2.33 40.34 26.18
C LEU A 25 1.50 39.06 26.02
N GLN A 26 0.17 39.17 26.09
CA GLN A 26 -0.76 38.06 25.86
C GLN A 26 -0.97 37.80 24.37
N ASP A 27 -0.87 38.85 23.54
CA ASP A 27 -0.87 38.79 22.06
C ASP A 27 0.49 38.30 21.54
N GLU A 28 1.61 38.69 22.15
CA GLU A 28 2.94 38.10 21.90
C GLU A 28 3.00 36.62 22.29
N ARG A 29 2.41 36.24 23.45
CA ARG A 29 2.27 34.82 23.82
C ARG A 29 1.34 34.04 22.90
N HIS A 30 0.37 34.70 22.25
CA HIS A 30 -0.47 34.05 21.23
C HIS A 30 0.28 33.79 19.91
N ASN A 31 1.42 34.45 19.70
CA ASN A 31 2.25 34.29 18.51
C ASN A 31 3.38 33.26 18.68
N GLU A 32 3.63 32.77 19.90
CA GLU A 32 4.60 31.69 20.12
C GLU A 32 3.99 30.33 19.76
N CYS A 33 4.23 29.90 18.53
CA CYS A 33 3.72 28.61 18.07
C CYS A 33 4.37 27.45 18.88
N ASN A 34 3.56 26.63 19.56
CA ASN A 34 4.03 25.50 20.41
C ASN A 34 4.96 24.54 19.64
N ARG A 35 6.11 24.21 20.25
CA ARG A 35 7.07 23.20 19.76
C ARG A 35 7.07 21.96 20.64
N ILE A 36 7.48 20.82 20.07
CA ILE A 36 7.67 19.58 20.85
C ILE A 36 8.88 19.76 21.78
N GLU A 37 8.67 19.47 23.07
CA GLU A 37 9.73 19.37 24.07
C GLU A 37 10.33 17.96 24.01
N TRP A 38 11.62 17.83 23.71
CA TRP A 38 12.28 16.53 23.53
C TRP A 38 13.04 16.07 24.78
N PRO A 39 12.90 14.79 25.20
CA PRO A 39 13.56 14.25 26.39
C PRO A 39 15.10 14.25 26.32
N LEU A 40 15.66 14.23 25.11
CA LEU A 40 17.08 13.97 24.85
C LEU A 40 17.86 15.22 24.42
N MET A 41 17.43 16.42 24.81
CA MET A 41 18.14 17.66 24.46
C MET A 41 19.31 18.02 25.39
N SER A 42 19.82 17.11 26.22
CA SER A 42 21.06 17.42 26.94
C SER A 42 22.23 17.51 25.94
N ASP A 43 23.14 18.48 26.16
CA ASP A 43 24.27 18.72 25.26
C ASP A 43 25.18 17.49 25.08
N ASP A 44 25.19 16.59 26.07
CA ASP A 44 25.93 15.32 26.06
C ASP A 44 25.43 14.32 24.99
N LEU A 45 24.21 14.49 24.48
CA LEU A 45 23.56 13.60 23.52
C LEU A 45 23.60 14.11 22.06
N ASN A 46 24.43 15.11 21.78
CA ASN A 46 24.55 15.70 20.44
C ASN A 46 24.90 14.68 19.34
N TRP A 47 25.64 13.61 19.65
CA TRP A 47 25.97 12.56 18.70
C TRP A 47 24.73 11.74 18.29
N MET A 48 23.88 11.34 19.24
CA MET A 48 22.63 10.62 18.93
C MET A 48 21.69 11.48 18.10
N ARG A 49 21.59 12.77 18.43
CA ARG A 49 20.77 13.73 17.67
C ARG A 49 21.19 13.75 16.20
N ARG A 50 22.49 13.86 15.92
CA ARG A 50 23.01 13.85 14.54
C ARG A 50 22.67 12.53 13.83
N SER A 51 22.87 11.39 14.50
CA SER A 51 22.52 10.09 13.95
C SER A 51 21.04 9.97 13.60
N ILE A 52 20.13 10.40 14.48
CA ILE A 52 18.68 10.33 14.21
C ILE A 52 18.30 11.23 13.04
N VAL A 53 18.85 12.44 12.96
CA VAL A 53 18.60 13.35 11.83
C VAL A 53 19.08 12.74 10.53
N ILE A 54 20.30 12.19 10.50
CA ILE A 54 20.87 11.53 9.31
C ILE A 54 20.01 10.33 8.89
N VAL A 55 19.70 9.43 9.83
CA VAL A 55 18.85 8.26 9.58
C VAL A 55 17.48 8.68 9.06
N SER A 56 16.87 9.73 9.62
CA SER A 56 15.57 10.24 9.16
C SER A 56 15.63 10.73 7.72
N TYR A 57 16.71 11.42 7.31
CA TYR A 57 16.89 11.84 5.92
C TYR A 57 17.11 10.66 4.97
N ILE A 58 17.91 9.66 5.38
CA ILE A 58 18.11 8.43 4.60
C ILE A 58 16.77 7.72 4.40
N VAL A 59 15.99 7.57 5.46
CA VAL A 59 14.67 6.93 5.42
C VAL A 59 13.69 7.70 4.54
N LEU A 60 13.67 9.04 4.62
CA LEU A 60 12.85 9.88 3.72
C LEU A 60 13.23 9.69 2.26
N ALA A 61 14.53 9.63 1.96
CA ALA A 61 15.03 9.40 0.60
C ALA A 61 14.66 7.99 0.10
N LEU A 62 14.85 6.96 0.93
CA LEU A 62 14.46 5.59 0.60
C LEU A 62 12.94 5.48 0.34
N ALA A 63 12.12 6.06 1.20
CA ALA A 63 10.67 6.08 0.99
C ALA A 63 10.28 6.83 -0.29
N ALA A 64 10.91 7.98 -0.58
CA ALA A 64 10.67 8.70 -1.84
C ALA A 64 11.06 7.87 -3.07
N LEU A 65 12.20 7.18 -3.04
CA LEU A 65 12.62 6.28 -4.13
C LEU A 65 11.64 5.11 -4.32
N ASN A 66 11.08 4.56 -3.24
CA ASN A 66 10.06 3.52 -3.32
C ASN A 66 8.74 4.06 -3.88
N ILE A 67 8.32 5.26 -3.48
CA ILE A 67 7.16 5.94 -4.09
C ILE A 67 7.38 6.07 -5.60
N ILE A 68 8.54 6.57 -6.03
CA ILE A 68 8.89 6.70 -7.45
C ILE A 68 8.89 5.33 -8.16
N ALA A 69 9.45 4.29 -7.53
CA ALA A 69 9.45 2.94 -8.09
C ALA A 69 8.03 2.38 -8.26
N ILE A 70 7.16 2.54 -7.26
CA ILE A 70 5.75 2.11 -7.32
C ILE A 70 5.01 2.85 -8.44
N VAL A 71 5.19 4.17 -8.55
CA VAL A 71 4.64 4.96 -9.66
C VAL A 71 5.17 4.45 -10.99
N GLY A 72 6.48 4.26 -11.11
CA GLY A 72 7.13 3.80 -12.34
C GLY A 72 6.63 2.43 -12.79
N ILE A 73 6.48 1.49 -11.85
CA ILE A 73 5.89 0.17 -12.11
C ILE A 73 4.45 0.33 -12.62
N LEU A 74 3.63 1.14 -11.96
CA LEU A 74 2.24 1.35 -12.37
C LEU A 74 2.13 2.01 -13.74
N VAL A 75 2.96 3.01 -14.04
CA VAL A 75 3.01 3.65 -15.36
C VAL A 75 3.45 2.64 -16.42
N TYR A 76 4.52 1.89 -16.16
CA TYR A 76 5.01 0.83 -17.06
C TYR A 76 3.90 -0.19 -17.36
N LEU A 77 3.20 -0.62 -16.31
CA LEU A 77 2.09 -1.55 -16.42
C LEU A 77 0.91 -0.99 -17.21
N LEU A 78 0.55 0.27 -16.99
CA LEU A 78 -0.53 0.95 -17.70
C LEU A 78 -0.21 1.06 -19.19
N VAL A 79 1.03 1.43 -19.52
CA VAL A 79 1.50 1.61 -20.90
C VAL A 79 1.61 0.28 -21.64
N ASN A 80 2.16 -0.75 -20.98
CA ASN A 80 2.38 -2.06 -21.61
C ASN A 80 1.22 -3.04 -21.41
N SER A 81 0.00 -2.54 -21.18
CA SER A 81 -1.19 -3.38 -21.02
C SER A 81 -1.97 -3.50 -22.34
N ASN A 82 -1.61 -4.51 -23.15
CA ASN A 82 -2.41 -4.96 -24.29
C ASN A 82 -3.56 -5.86 -23.78
N THR A 83 -4.54 -5.27 -23.10
CA THR A 83 -5.72 -6.01 -22.64
C THR A 83 -6.74 -6.09 -23.75
N SER A 84 -7.19 -7.30 -24.09
CA SER A 84 -8.40 -7.45 -24.90
C SER A 84 -9.60 -7.01 -24.06
N THR A 85 -10.52 -6.27 -24.67
CA THR A 85 -11.81 -5.88 -24.09
C THR A 85 -12.94 -6.77 -24.60
N ASP A 86 -12.59 -7.89 -25.22
CA ASP A 86 -13.47 -8.70 -26.05
C ASP A 86 -14.24 -9.73 -25.21
N SER A 87 -15.14 -10.48 -25.86
CA SER A 87 -15.88 -11.61 -25.26
C SER A 87 -14.95 -12.63 -24.58
N GLU A 88 -13.70 -12.73 -25.00
CA GLU A 88 -12.71 -13.62 -24.37
C GLU A 88 -12.35 -13.21 -22.93
N PHE A 89 -12.55 -11.94 -22.57
CA PHE A 89 -12.29 -11.47 -21.21
C PHE A 89 -13.21 -12.13 -20.19
N SER A 90 -14.50 -12.36 -20.53
CA SER A 90 -15.43 -13.03 -19.61
C SER A 90 -15.05 -14.49 -19.35
N LEU A 91 -14.26 -15.10 -20.25
CA LEU A 91 -13.78 -16.48 -20.13
C LEU A 91 -12.45 -16.53 -19.41
N TYR A 92 -11.43 -15.86 -19.96
CA TYR A 92 -10.03 -16.08 -19.58
C TYR A 92 -9.40 -14.92 -18.82
N LYS A 93 -10.03 -13.74 -18.75
CA LYS A 93 -9.60 -12.59 -17.93
C LYS A 93 -8.12 -12.19 -18.14
N ASN A 94 -7.65 -12.26 -19.39
CA ASN A 94 -6.25 -11.99 -19.79
C ASN A 94 -5.20 -12.90 -19.09
N THR A 95 -5.61 -14.09 -18.68
CA THR A 95 -4.71 -15.14 -18.17
C THR A 95 -4.13 -15.96 -19.31
N ARG A 96 -3.08 -16.74 -19.02
CA ARG A 96 -2.52 -17.74 -19.94
C ARG A 96 -3.34 -19.03 -20.04
N PHE A 97 -4.54 -19.08 -19.43
CA PHE A 97 -5.34 -20.29 -19.37
C PHE A 97 -5.64 -20.84 -20.77
N LYS A 98 -6.08 -19.98 -21.69
CA LYS A 98 -6.42 -20.38 -23.07
C LYS A 98 -5.25 -21.06 -23.77
N ASP A 99 -4.07 -20.44 -23.72
CA ASP A 99 -2.87 -20.95 -24.38
C ASP A 99 -2.38 -22.25 -23.74
N CYS A 100 -2.51 -22.38 -22.41
CA CYS A 100 -2.03 -23.55 -21.67
C CYS A 100 -3.02 -24.72 -21.71
N ALA A 101 -4.32 -24.44 -21.74
CA ALA A 101 -5.36 -25.46 -21.89
C ALA A 101 -5.33 -26.11 -23.28
N ALA A 102 -4.93 -25.35 -24.31
CA ALA A 102 -4.82 -25.84 -25.69
C ALA A 102 -3.64 -26.80 -25.93
N VAL A 103 -2.72 -26.96 -24.97
CA VAL A 103 -1.62 -27.91 -25.07
C VAL A 103 -2.16 -29.31 -24.80
N ASP A 104 -1.83 -30.29 -25.66
CA ASP A 104 -2.27 -31.67 -25.47
C ASP A 104 -1.83 -32.19 -24.10
N PRO A 105 -2.77 -32.60 -23.22
CA PRO A 105 -2.44 -33.11 -21.91
C PRO A 105 -1.72 -34.46 -22.01
N ASP A 106 -0.70 -34.66 -21.18
CA ASP A 106 -0.22 -36.02 -20.91
C ASP A 106 -1.29 -36.72 -20.04
N ALA A 107 -2.13 -37.54 -20.69
CA ALA A 107 -3.27 -38.21 -20.07
C ALA A 107 -2.87 -39.05 -18.84
N SER A 108 -1.65 -39.59 -18.80
CA SER A 108 -1.13 -40.34 -17.66
C SER A 108 -0.84 -39.46 -16.43
N ASN A 109 -0.51 -38.19 -16.67
CA ASN A 109 -0.25 -37.21 -15.62
C ASN A 109 -1.54 -36.56 -15.12
N CYS A 110 -2.55 -36.35 -15.99
CA CYS A 110 -3.77 -35.65 -15.58
C CYS A 110 -4.59 -36.37 -14.52
N SER A 111 -4.69 -37.71 -14.56
CA SER A 111 -5.32 -38.47 -13.48
C SER A 111 -4.57 -38.29 -12.16
N THR A 112 -3.25 -38.23 -12.21
CA THR A 112 -2.38 -38.06 -11.03
C THR A 112 -2.48 -36.64 -10.47
N ILE A 113 -2.51 -35.63 -11.34
CA ILE A 113 -2.65 -34.22 -10.98
C ILE A 113 -4.03 -33.98 -10.34
N LEU A 114 -5.11 -34.43 -10.99
CA LEU A 114 -6.46 -34.30 -10.44
C LEU A 114 -6.61 -35.09 -9.13
N ALA A 115 -6.07 -36.31 -9.07
CA ALA A 115 -6.07 -37.10 -7.84
C ALA A 115 -5.38 -36.37 -6.69
N ALA A 116 -4.23 -35.71 -6.94
CA ALA A 116 -3.52 -34.95 -5.92
C ALA A 116 -4.34 -33.79 -5.33
N TRP A 117 -5.25 -33.19 -6.12
CA TRP A 117 -6.13 -32.10 -5.68
C TRP A 117 -7.46 -32.57 -5.10
N THR A 118 -7.91 -33.77 -5.46
CA THR A 118 -9.06 -34.41 -4.80
C THR A 118 -8.71 -35.03 -3.45
N LYS A 119 -7.42 -35.32 -3.20
CA LYS A 119 -6.96 -35.97 -1.96
C LYS A 119 -6.82 -34.98 -0.81
N LYS A 120 -7.23 -35.45 0.37
CA LYS A 120 -7.17 -34.80 1.70
C LYS A 120 -5.77 -34.37 2.20
N SER A 121 -4.71 -34.45 1.39
CA SER A 121 -3.32 -34.45 1.87
C SER A 121 -2.47 -33.25 1.47
N GLY A 122 -3.04 -32.25 0.79
CA GLY A 122 -2.39 -30.95 0.57
C GLY A 122 -2.54 -30.01 1.79
N SER A 123 -1.86 -28.86 1.75
CA SER A 123 -1.94 -27.77 2.76
C SER A 123 -3.34 -27.63 3.37
N SER A 124 -3.44 -27.42 4.69
CA SER A 124 -4.66 -27.54 5.52
C SER A 124 -5.96 -26.96 4.91
N LEU A 125 -5.87 -25.95 4.06
CA LEU A 125 -6.99 -25.28 3.39
C LEU A 125 -7.45 -25.93 2.08
N GLY A 126 -6.54 -26.46 1.25
CA GLY A 126 -6.91 -27.18 0.03
C GLY A 126 -7.66 -28.47 0.36
N ALA A 127 -7.19 -29.18 1.40
CA ALA A 127 -7.88 -30.32 1.97
C ALA A 127 -9.25 -29.94 2.55
N TYR A 128 -9.35 -28.77 3.20
CA TYR A 128 -10.61 -28.28 3.77
C TYR A 128 -11.71 -28.09 2.71
N TYR A 129 -11.38 -27.49 1.56
CA TYR A 129 -12.36 -27.32 0.49
C TYR A 129 -12.64 -28.59 -0.29
N ALA A 130 -11.63 -29.44 -0.50
CA ALA A 130 -11.83 -30.76 -1.09
C ALA A 130 -12.82 -31.60 -0.28
N ASP A 131 -12.80 -31.50 1.06
CA ASP A 131 -13.76 -32.16 1.96
C ASP A 131 -15.20 -31.66 1.79
N GLN A 132 -15.37 -30.46 1.25
CA GLN A 132 -16.67 -29.88 0.89
C GLN A 132 -17.04 -30.12 -0.58
N GLY A 133 -16.25 -30.92 -1.33
CA GLY A 133 -16.44 -31.15 -2.76
C GLY A 133 -16.12 -29.93 -3.63
N ARG A 134 -15.26 -29.02 -3.15
CA ARG A 134 -14.87 -27.78 -3.86
C ARG A 134 -13.40 -27.87 -4.24
N PHE A 135 -13.10 -27.73 -5.53
CA PHE A 135 -11.74 -27.91 -6.04
C PHE A 135 -11.20 -26.63 -6.66
N TYR A 136 -9.99 -26.26 -6.23
CA TYR A 136 -9.28 -25.06 -6.67
C TYR A 136 -7.83 -25.39 -7.02
N ILE A 137 -7.30 -24.75 -8.05
CA ILE A 137 -5.89 -24.76 -8.42
C ILE A 137 -5.35 -23.34 -8.22
N PRO A 138 -4.38 -23.12 -7.32
CA PRO A 138 -3.78 -21.81 -7.11
C PRO A 138 -2.92 -21.40 -8.31
N GLY A 139 -2.73 -20.08 -8.50
CA GLY A 139 -1.90 -19.52 -9.57
C GLY A 139 -0.38 -19.64 -9.32
N THR A 140 0.09 -20.70 -8.66
CA THR A 140 1.50 -20.94 -8.32
C THR A 140 1.89 -22.41 -8.55
N GLU A 141 3.19 -22.70 -8.64
CA GLU A 141 3.73 -24.06 -8.83
C GLU A 141 3.11 -25.08 -7.87
N VAL A 142 2.62 -26.19 -8.43
CA VAL A 142 1.91 -27.25 -7.70
C VAL A 142 2.95 -28.22 -7.17
N THR A 143 2.95 -28.57 -5.88
CA THR A 143 3.83 -29.63 -5.34
C THR A 143 2.99 -30.83 -4.91
N ALA A 144 3.13 -31.97 -5.59
CA ALA A 144 2.44 -33.22 -5.24
C ALA A 144 3.05 -33.90 -3.99
N GLU A 145 2.36 -34.89 -3.41
CA GLU A 145 2.82 -35.69 -2.23
C GLU A 145 4.25 -36.24 -2.41
N ASN A 146 4.64 -36.56 -3.64
CA ASN A 146 5.97 -37.07 -3.98
C ASN A 146 7.03 -35.97 -4.20
N ARG A 147 6.72 -34.71 -3.85
CA ARG A 147 7.53 -33.50 -4.15
C ARG A 147 7.76 -33.23 -5.64
N VAL A 148 6.98 -33.86 -6.51
CA VAL A 148 6.98 -33.55 -7.94
C VAL A 148 6.25 -32.24 -8.11
N SER A 149 6.93 -31.24 -8.68
CA SER A 149 6.31 -29.96 -8.97
C SER A 149 5.81 -29.92 -10.41
N TYR A 150 4.54 -29.57 -10.61
CA TYR A 150 3.96 -29.33 -11.94
C TYR A 150 3.86 -27.82 -12.18
N ASP A 151 4.25 -27.40 -13.39
CA ASP A 151 4.00 -26.02 -13.83
C ASP A 151 2.48 -25.79 -13.96
N TRP A 152 2.04 -24.55 -13.77
CA TRP A 152 0.61 -24.21 -13.84
C TRP A 152 0.00 -24.63 -15.19
N CYS A 153 0.73 -24.45 -16.29
CA CYS A 153 0.26 -24.84 -17.63
C CYS A 153 0.11 -26.35 -17.81
N GLN A 154 0.96 -27.17 -17.17
CA GLN A 154 0.81 -28.64 -17.18
C GLN A 154 -0.42 -29.10 -16.40
N THR A 155 -0.83 -28.34 -15.39
CA THR A 155 -2.05 -28.62 -14.63
C THR A 155 -3.29 -28.20 -15.41
N VAL A 156 -3.24 -27.02 -16.03
CA VAL A 156 -4.37 -26.45 -16.78
C VAL A 156 -4.65 -27.20 -18.08
N SER A 157 -3.65 -27.79 -18.74
CA SER A 157 -3.85 -28.62 -19.95
C SER A 157 -4.80 -29.80 -19.72
N CYS A 158 -4.93 -30.28 -18.49
CA CYS A 158 -5.89 -31.34 -18.14
C CYS A 158 -7.37 -30.92 -18.29
N PHE A 159 -7.64 -29.63 -18.47
CA PHE A 159 -8.98 -29.07 -18.66
C PHE A 159 -9.27 -28.72 -20.13
N ASN A 160 -8.48 -29.20 -21.10
CA ASN A 160 -8.68 -28.93 -22.53
C ASN A 160 -10.13 -29.23 -22.99
N ASP A 161 -10.73 -30.31 -22.49
CA ASP A 161 -12.10 -30.72 -22.85
C ASP A 161 -13.21 -30.08 -22.00
N TYR A 162 -12.84 -29.32 -20.96
CA TYR A 162 -13.79 -28.74 -20.02
C TYR A 162 -14.39 -27.44 -20.58
N THR A 163 -15.64 -27.19 -20.23
CA THR A 163 -16.29 -25.93 -20.62
C THR A 163 -15.85 -24.80 -19.69
N VAL A 164 -15.30 -23.74 -20.26
CA VAL A 164 -14.87 -22.54 -19.51
C VAL A 164 -16.07 -21.65 -19.22
N ILE A 165 -16.34 -21.36 -17.95
CA ILE A 165 -17.53 -20.62 -17.54
C ILE A 165 -17.33 -19.11 -17.72
N PRO A 166 -18.15 -18.43 -18.54
CA PRO A 166 -18.12 -16.99 -18.68
C PRO A 166 -18.66 -16.32 -17.41
N SER A 167 -17.96 -15.29 -16.96
CA SER A 167 -18.33 -14.54 -15.76
C SER A 167 -17.83 -13.10 -15.77
N SER A 168 -18.53 -12.22 -15.05
CA SER A 168 -18.10 -10.86 -14.80
C SER A 168 -17.48 -10.73 -13.41
N ALA A 169 -16.32 -10.09 -13.30
CA ALA A 169 -15.68 -9.81 -12.02
C ALA A 169 -16.41 -8.70 -11.26
N ASN A 170 -16.83 -8.98 -10.03
CA ASN A 170 -17.36 -8.01 -9.08
C ASN A 170 -16.22 -7.27 -8.38
N ASP A 171 -16.54 -6.21 -7.65
CA ASP A 171 -15.53 -5.45 -6.88
C ASP A 171 -14.83 -6.34 -5.80
N SER A 172 -15.50 -7.39 -5.29
CA SER A 172 -14.95 -8.46 -4.43
C SER A 172 -13.82 -9.25 -5.07
N ALA A 173 -13.86 -9.44 -6.40
CA ALA A 173 -12.82 -10.19 -7.12
C ALA A 173 -11.45 -9.52 -7.01
N MET A 174 -11.43 -8.25 -6.58
CA MET A 174 -10.27 -7.40 -6.55
C MET A 174 -9.92 -7.08 -5.09
N GLY A 175 -9.24 -8.01 -4.43
CA GLY A 175 -8.74 -7.78 -3.08
C GLY A 175 -7.68 -6.67 -3.02
N ILE A 176 -7.49 -6.05 -1.84
CA ILE A 176 -6.36 -5.12 -1.63
C ILE A 176 -5.05 -5.80 -1.97
N THR A 177 -4.19 -5.05 -2.64
CA THR A 177 -2.85 -5.52 -2.96
C THR A 177 -1.87 -5.33 -1.85
N ALA A 178 -0.88 -6.24 -1.80
CA ALA A 178 0.40 -5.98 -1.16
C ALA A 178 0.92 -4.58 -1.54
N LEU A 179 0.76 -4.18 -2.81
CA LEU A 179 1.15 -2.86 -3.31
C LEU A 179 0.35 -1.70 -2.65
N SER A 180 -0.96 -1.86 -2.44
CA SER A 180 -1.82 -0.88 -1.77
C SER A 180 -1.47 -0.77 -0.28
N GLY A 181 -1.31 -1.91 0.39
CA GLY A 181 -0.86 -1.96 1.77
C GLY A 181 0.52 -1.32 1.93
N TRP A 182 1.44 -1.66 1.02
CA TRP A 182 2.78 -1.12 0.99
C TRP A 182 2.81 0.38 0.73
N TRP A 183 2.04 0.84 -0.26
CA TRP A 183 1.81 2.26 -0.54
C TRP A 183 1.35 3.00 0.72
N TYR A 184 0.34 2.46 1.39
CA TYR A 184 -0.24 3.07 2.58
C TYR A 184 0.77 3.17 3.73
N VAL A 185 1.53 2.10 3.97
CA VAL A 185 2.62 2.06 4.96
C VAL A 185 3.68 3.10 4.63
N ILE A 186 4.18 3.12 3.39
CA ILE A 186 5.26 4.04 2.98
C ILE A 186 4.80 5.50 3.11
N VAL A 187 3.62 5.85 2.59
CA VAL A 187 3.14 7.23 2.63
C VAL A 187 2.90 7.68 4.08
N SER A 188 2.32 6.83 4.92
CA SER A 188 2.08 7.16 6.33
C SER A 188 3.40 7.30 7.12
N ALA A 189 4.37 6.44 6.85
CA ALA A 189 5.69 6.51 7.46
C ALA A 189 6.46 7.75 6.99
N TRP A 190 6.45 8.02 5.68
CA TRP A 190 7.08 9.19 5.08
C TRP A 190 6.45 10.49 5.58
N SER A 191 5.12 10.58 5.64
CA SER A 191 4.40 11.75 6.12
C SER A 191 4.65 12.03 7.60
N THR A 192 4.79 10.98 8.41
CA THR A 192 5.13 11.06 9.82
C THR A 192 6.53 11.63 10.01
N ILE A 193 7.53 11.10 9.30
CA ILE A 193 8.92 11.59 9.39
C ILE A 193 9.04 13.00 8.80
N TRP A 194 8.31 13.29 7.72
CA TRP A 194 8.24 14.62 7.12
C TRP A 194 7.68 15.65 8.11
N THR A 195 6.61 15.28 8.83
CA THR A 195 6.02 16.14 9.85
C THR A 195 6.97 16.30 11.03
N LEU A 196 7.61 15.22 11.48
CA LEU A 196 8.62 15.26 12.53
C LEU A 196 9.75 16.25 12.18
N ARG A 197 10.25 16.21 10.95
CA ARG A 197 11.28 17.14 10.47
C ARG A 197 10.88 18.61 10.66
N LYS A 198 9.62 18.94 10.41
CA LYS A 198 9.12 20.32 10.54
C LYS A 198 8.89 20.76 11.97
N VAL A 199 8.38 19.84 12.80
CA VAL A 199 8.00 20.13 14.17
C VAL A 199 9.21 20.07 15.12
N SER A 200 10.17 19.20 14.84
CA SER A 200 11.27 18.92 15.76
C SER A 200 12.39 19.97 15.69
N PRO A 201 12.81 20.52 16.84
CA PRO A 201 13.97 21.42 16.92
C PRO A 201 15.28 20.72 16.51
N TRP A 202 15.31 19.38 16.41
CA TRP A 202 16.50 18.65 15.96
C TRP A 202 16.94 19.02 14.56
N PHE A 203 15.99 19.19 13.65
CA PHE A 203 16.25 19.51 12.24
C PHE A 203 16.46 21.01 12.02
N HIS A 204 15.95 21.84 12.93
CA HIS A 204 15.99 23.30 12.82
C HIS A 204 16.36 23.98 14.15
N PRO A 205 17.57 23.73 14.69
CA PRO A 205 18.00 24.26 16.00
C PRO A 205 17.91 25.77 16.10
N ASN A 206 18.29 26.46 15.01
CA ASN A 206 18.44 27.90 14.98
C ASN A 206 17.26 28.61 14.30
N SER A 207 16.13 27.92 14.12
CA SER A 207 14.96 28.54 13.51
C SER A 207 14.34 29.55 14.47
N LYS A 208 14.53 30.84 14.18
CA LYS A 208 13.77 31.92 14.81
C LYS A 208 12.27 31.65 14.64
N THR A 209 11.50 31.95 15.67
CA THR A 209 10.03 31.89 15.63
C THR A 209 9.56 32.80 14.48
N LYS A 210 9.04 32.19 13.42
CA LYS A 210 8.41 32.95 12.34
C LYS A 210 6.99 33.30 12.80
N PRO A 211 6.48 34.50 12.47
CA PRO A 211 5.10 34.86 12.77
C PRO A 211 4.16 33.87 12.08
N CYS A 212 3.21 33.30 12.82
CA CYS A 212 2.36 32.22 12.35
C CYS A 212 1.46 32.73 11.18
N ARG A 213 1.62 32.26 9.92
CA ARG A 213 0.82 32.70 8.74
C ARG A 213 -0.44 31.87 8.46
N GLY A 214 -0.93 31.12 9.45
CA GLY A 214 -2.11 30.26 9.32
C GLY A 214 -1.96 29.22 8.19
N TRP A 215 -2.98 29.07 7.35
CA TRP A 215 -2.98 28.11 6.23
C TRP A 215 -1.85 28.29 5.21
N ARG A 216 -1.25 29.49 5.14
CA ARG A 216 -0.13 29.77 4.22
C ARG A 216 1.20 29.15 4.68
N GLU A 217 1.26 28.59 5.89
CA GLU A 217 2.43 27.85 6.39
C GLU A 217 2.55 26.45 5.79
N LEU A 218 1.45 25.90 5.26
CA LEU A 218 1.47 24.59 4.61
C LEU A 218 2.05 24.72 3.20
N GLY A 219 3.17 24.03 2.97
CA GLY A 219 3.72 23.85 1.64
C GLY A 219 2.89 22.87 0.82
N ILE A 220 3.16 22.81 -0.49
CA ILE A 220 2.44 21.93 -1.42
C ILE A 220 2.45 20.47 -0.95
N ILE A 221 3.61 19.99 -0.48
CA ILE A 221 3.75 18.63 0.05
C ILE A 221 2.84 18.39 1.26
N ASP A 222 2.72 19.35 2.18
CA ASP A 222 1.88 19.18 3.36
C ASP A 222 0.40 19.14 2.98
N TRP A 223 0.00 19.93 1.99
CA TRP A 223 -1.35 19.89 1.44
C TRP A 223 -1.68 18.54 0.82
N VAL A 224 -0.78 18.00 0.00
CA VAL A 224 -0.96 16.68 -0.62
C VAL A 224 -1.08 15.60 0.45
N LEU A 225 -0.20 15.61 1.46
CA LEU A 225 -0.25 14.66 2.57
C LEU A 225 -1.51 14.81 3.42
N PHE A 226 -1.91 16.04 3.73
CA PHE A 226 -3.11 16.32 4.48
C PHE A 226 -4.35 15.83 3.74
N LEU A 227 -4.47 16.10 2.45
CA LEU A 227 -5.58 15.63 1.62
C LEU A 227 -5.59 14.11 1.53
N TYR A 228 -4.42 13.48 1.31
CA TYR A 228 -4.30 12.03 1.32
C TYR A 228 -4.79 11.44 2.65
N HIS A 229 -4.32 11.98 3.79
CA HIS A 229 -4.70 11.49 5.12
C HIS A 229 -6.18 11.70 5.43
N LEU A 230 -6.72 12.85 5.05
CA LEU A 230 -8.12 13.18 5.27
C LEU A 230 -9.02 12.25 4.45
N CYS A 231 -8.73 12.10 3.16
CA CYS A 231 -9.58 11.34 2.24
C CYS A 231 -9.45 9.82 2.45
N GLY A 232 -8.25 9.30 2.68
CA GLY A 232 -8.05 7.85 2.82
C GLY A 232 -8.19 7.37 4.27
N PRO A 233 -7.14 7.51 5.10
CA PRO A 233 -7.08 7.05 6.49
C PRO A 233 -8.23 7.51 7.40
N ILE A 234 -8.62 8.78 7.29
CA ILE A 234 -9.54 9.40 8.25
C ILE A 234 -10.98 9.21 7.80
N ILE A 235 -11.36 9.67 6.61
CA ILE A 235 -12.75 9.60 6.14
C ILE A 235 -13.02 8.29 5.41
N GLY A 236 -12.21 7.97 4.39
CA GLY A 236 -12.43 6.82 3.52
C GLY A 236 -12.48 5.50 4.29
N TRP A 237 -11.65 5.35 5.31
CA TRP A 237 -11.66 4.18 6.18
C TRP A 237 -13.01 3.95 6.87
N TRP A 238 -13.62 5.00 7.45
CA TRP A 238 -14.92 4.88 8.12
C TRP A 238 -16.05 4.60 7.14
N VAL A 239 -15.99 5.17 5.93
CA VAL A 239 -16.97 4.85 4.89
C VAL A 239 -16.85 3.39 4.49
N SER A 240 -15.63 2.90 4.25
CA SER A 240 -15.40 1.47 3.98
C SER A 240 -15.87 0.58 5.12
N PHE A 241 -15.64 0.96 6.38
CA PHE A 241 -16.09 0.16 7.52
C PHE A 241 -17.62 0.16 7.67
N ALA A 242 -18.28 1.30 7.42
CA ALA A 242 -19.74 1.35 7.41
C ALA A 242 -20.31 0.51 6.26
N ASP A 243 -19.70 0.58 5.08
CA ASP A 243 -20.06 -0.23 3.92
C ASP A 243 -19.86 -1.72 4.21
N SER A 244 -18.78 -2.13 4.89
CA SER A 244 -18.58 -3.55 5.28
C SER A 244 -19.64 -4.06 6.26
N ILE A 245 -20.20 -3.20 7.10
CA ILE A 245 -21.29 -3.57 8.01
C ILE A 245 -22.62 -3.68 7.26
N ILE A 246 -22.91 -2.73 6.35
CA ILE A 246 -24.17 -2.66 5.61
C ILE A 246 -24.21 -3.73 4.51
N ASN A 247 -23.13 -3.84 3.76
CA ASN A 247 -22.90 -4.73 2.63
C ASN A 247 -21.72 -5.65 2.97
N PRO A 248 -21.94 -6.73 3.76
CA PRO A 248 -20.86 -7.65 4.15
C PRO A 248 -20.29 -8.42 2.96
N VAL A 249 -20.82 -8.27 1.75
CA VAL A 249 -20.21 -8.79 0.52
C VAL A 249 -20.40 -7.72 -0.56
N PRO A 250 -19.33 -7.21 -1.17
CA PRO A 250 -17.91 -7.53 -0.95
C PRO A 250 -17.35 -6.85 0.30
N TRP A 251 -16.49 -7.52 1.09
CA TRP A 251 -15.74 -6.85 2.17
C TRP A 251 -14.80 -5.81 1.54
N PRO A 252 -15.01 -4.50 1.72
CA PRO A 252 -13.98 -3.54 1.42
C PRO A 252 -12.82 -3.85 2.36
N THR A 253 -11.69 -4.22 1.79
CA THR A 253 -10.49 -4.48 2.57
C THR A 253 -10.10 -3.20 3.32
N LEU A 254 -10.17 -3.26 4.64
CA LEU A 254 -9.86 -2.14 5.53
C LEU A 254 -8.36 -2.06 5.77
N SER A 255 -7.81 -0.85 5.76
CA SER A 255 -6.42 -0.66 6.18
C SER A 255 -6.28 -0.96 7.66
N LEU A 256 -5.48 -1.96 8.01
CA LEU A 256 -5.27 -2.40 9.39
C LEU A 256 -4.48 -1.39 10.25
N ILE A 257 -3.86 -0.40 9.60
CA ILE A 257 -2.97 0.57 10.24
C ILE A 257 -3.47 2.00 10.12
N ALA A 258 -4.70 2.22 9.62
CA ALA A 258 -5.21 3.57 9.38
C ALA A 258 -5.34 4.42 10.64
N TRP A 259 -5.66 3.77 11.76
CA TRP A 259 -5.75 4.40 13.06
C TRP A 259 -4.43 5.05 13.52
N LEU A 260 -3.26 4.61 13.02
CA LEU A 260 -1.97 5.24 13.32
C LEU A 260 -1.90 6.68 12.79
N THR A 261 -2.42 6.92 11.59
CA THR A 261 -2.45 8.26 10.99
C THR A 261 -3.35 9.18 11.81
N THR A 262 -4.55 8.70 12.14
CA THR A 262 -5.51 9.41 13.00
C THR A 262 -4.91 9.71 14.37
N TRP A 263 -4.18 8.75 14.96
CA TRP A 263 -3.47 8.95 16.21
C TRP A 263 -2.33 9.97 16.08
N GLY A 264 -1.62 9.99 14.94
CA GLY A 264 -0.63 11.01 14.64
C GLY A 264 -1.21 12.43 14.72
N TYR A 265 -2.38 12.65 14.11
CA TYR A 265 -3.08 13.95 14.15
C TYR A 265 -3.51 14.38 15.56
N SER A 266 -3.72 13.45 16.50
CA SER A 266 -3.99 13.80 17.90
C SER A 266 -2.87 14.64 18.52
N SER A 267 -1.64 14.48 18.03
CA SER A 267 -0.47 15.23 18.48
C SER A 267 -0.10 16.37 17.53
N GLN A 268 -0.12 16.13 16.21
CA GLN A 268 0.36 17.09 15.21
C GLN A 268 -0.36 18.44 15.27
N ILE A 269 -1.66 18.45 15.58
CA ILE A 269 -2.49 19.67 15.63
C ILE A 269 -2.05 20.63 16.74
N GLN A 270 -1.39 20.12 17.78
CA GLN A 270 -0.89 20.94 18.89
C GLN A 270 0.38 21.70 18.53
N TYR A 271 1.03 21.36 17.41
CA TYR A 271 2.33 21.87 17.04
C TYR A 271 2.31 22.62 15.70
N HIS A 272 3.30 23.49 15.49
CA HIS A 272 3.50 24.17 14.22
C HIS A 272 3.76 23.15 13.09
N PRO A 273 3.12 23.27 11.90
CA PRO A 273 2.34 24.41 11.42
C PRO A 273 0.84 24.35 11.74
N TYR A 274 0.32 23.21 12.22
CA TYR A 274 -1.12 23.03 12.38
C TYR A 274 -1.72 23.88 13.50
N SER A 275 -1.00 24.08 14.61
CA SER A 275 -1.46 24.96 15.69
C SER A 275 -1.67 26.41 15.22
N CYS A 276 -0.84 26.88 14.28
CA CYS A 276 -0.95 28.20 13.66
C CYS A 276 -2.23 28.38 12.85
N ILE A 277 -2.66 27.33 12.17
CA ILE A 277 -3.89 27.34 11.35
C ILE A 277 -5.10 27.65 12.24
N PHE A 278 -5.09 27.13 13.47
CA PHE A 278 -6.18 27.28 14.42
C PHE A 278 -5.94 28.37 15.47
N ALA A 279 -4.91 29.20 15.33
CA ALA A 279 -4.59 30.26 16.29
C ALA A 279 -5.76 31.23 16.53
N ARG A 280 -6.58 31.46 15.49
CA ARG A 280 -7.79 32.32 15.58
C ARG A 280 -8.91 31.73 16.45
N VAL A 281 -8.89 30.42 16.71
CA VAL A 281 -9.94 29.72 17.45
C VAL A 281 -9.30 28.80 18.48
N PRO A 282 -8.91 29.31 19.66
CA PRO A 282 -8.07 28.58 20.63
C PRO A 282 -8.75 27.34 21.23
N ARG A 283 -10.08 27.21 21.10
CA ARG A 283 -10.83 26.01 21.52
C ARG A 283 -10.55 24.80 20.61
N ILE A 284 -10.30 25.02 19.33
CA ILE A 284 -10.07 23.95 18.35
C ILE A 284 -8.81 23.12 18.68
N PRO A 285 -7.62 23.71 18.88
CA PRO A 285 -6.42 22.94 19.20
C PRO A 285 -6.47 22.27 20.58
N GLN A 286 -7.42 22.66 21.45
CA GLN A 286 -7.69 21.96 22.72
C GLN A 286 -8.59 20.74 22.53
N ALA A 287 -9.61 20.83 21.67
CA ALA A 287 -10.58 19.76 21.48
C ALA A 287 -10.15 18.70 20.44
N LEU A 288 -9.58 19.13 19.31
CA LEU A 288 -9.23 18.22 18.21
C LEU A 288 -8.30 17.08 18.61
N PRO A 289 -7.24 17.29 19.42
CA PRO A 289 -6.41 16.20 19.92
C PRO A 289 -7.20 15.06 20.55
N TRP A 290 -8.19 15.38 21.39
CA TRP A 290 -9.04 14.39 22.04
C TRP A 290 -9.97 13.69 21.06
N ILE A 291 -10.54 14.44 20.11
CA ILE A 291 -11.39 13.88 19.06
C ILE A 291 -10.60 12.88 18.20
N PHE A 292 -9.42 13.25 17.72
CA PHE A 292 -8.57 12.35 16.93
C PHE A 292 -8.05 11.17 17.76
N GLY A 293 -7.71 11.39 19.03
CA GLY A 293 -7.33 10.31 19.93
C GLY A 293 -8.45 9.27 20.11
N LEU A 294 -9.67 9.72 20.39
CA LEU A 294 -10.84 8.85 20.50
C LEU A 294 -11.14 8.15 19.18
N LEU A 295 -11.10 8.88 18.07
CA LEU A 295 -11.35 8.33 16.74
C LEU A 295 -10.34 7.24 16.38
N ALA A 296 -9.06 7.42 16.72
CA ALA A 296 -8.03 6.41 16.51
C ALA A 296 -8.30 5.14 17.33
N VAL A 297 -8.73 5.27 18.59
CA VAL A 297 -9.09 4.11 19.43
C VAL A 297 -10.28 3.36 18.83
N LEU A 298 -11.32 4.08 18.39
CA LEU A 298 -12.49 3.49 17.74
C LEU A 298 -12.12 2.81 16.42
N GLN A 299 -11.29 3.44 15.58
CA GLN A 299 -10.78 2.84 14.35
C GLN A 299 -9.96 1.57 14.64
N CYS A 300 -9.12 1.58 15.67
CA CYS A 300 -8.32 0.43 16.08
C CYS A 300 -9.22 -0.74 16.53
N ALA A 301 -10.18 -0.48 17.42
CA ALA A 301 -11.13 -1.49 17.88
C ALA A 301 -11.97 -2.06 16.73
N ALA A 302 -12.48 -1.21 15.84
CA ALA A 302 -13.23 -1.62 14.67
C ALA A 302 -12.37 -2.39 13.64
N THR A 303 -11.08 -2.07 13.54
CA THR A 303 -10.11 -2.86 12.75
C THR A 303 -9.97 -4.27 13.31
N PHE A 304 -9.77 -4.41 14.64
CA PHE A 304 -9.67 -5.73 15.28
C PHE A 304 -10.94 -6.53 15.13
N TYR A 305 -12.10 -5.91 15.35
CA TYR A 305 -13.40 -6.52 15.11
C TYR A 305 -13.48 -7.05 13.67
N SER A 306 -13.13 -6.24 12.68
CA SER A 306 -13.16 -6.61 11.26
C SER A 306 -12.23 -7.78 10.94
N ALA A 307 -11.03 -7.81 11.53
CA ALA A 307 -10.07 -8.89 11.35
C ALA A 307 -10.55 -10.22 11.98
N GLU A 308 -11.11 -10.18 13.19
CA GLU A 308 -11.69 -11.36 13.84
C GLU A 308 -12.90 -11.89 13.07
N THR A 309 -13.75 -11.00 12.55
CA THR A 309 -14.87 -11.40 11.69
C THR A 309 -14.41 -11.98 10.36
N ASP A 310 -13.33 -11.48 9.76
CA ASP A 310 -12.77 -12.05 8.53
C ASP A 310 -12.19 -13.46 8.79
N GLU A 311 -11.45 -13.64 9.87
CA GLU A 311 -10.89 -14.94 10.26
C GLU A 311 -12.01 -15.97 10.51
N THR A 312 -13.04 -15.58 11.25
CA THR A 312 -14.20 -16.45 11.51
C THR A 312 -15.04 -16.74 10.26
N MET A 313 -15.09 -15.84 9.27
CA MET A 313 -15.76 -16.08 7.98
C MET A 313 -14.92 -16.96 7.06
N SER A 314 -13.59 -16.80 7.06
CA SER A 314 -12.66 -17.65 6.30
C SER A 314 -12.62 -19.10 6.81
N GLY A 315 -12.96 -19.29 8.09
CA GLY A 315 -12.92 -20.56 8.82
C GLY A 315 -14.08 -21.53 8.59
N GLY A 316 -15.00 -21.33 7.63
CA GLY A 316 -15.62 -22.53 7.05
C GLY A 316 -17.00 -22.57 6.38
N THR A 317 -17.90 -21.61 6.49
CA THR A 317 -19.29 -21.89 6.03
C THR A 317 -20.11 -20.73 5.46
N LYS A 318 -19.62 -19.49 5.51
CA LYS A 318 -20.39 -18.34 5.00
C LYS A 318 -19.82 -17.85 3.67
N LYS A 319 -20.64 -17.97 2.62
CA LYS A 319 -20.54 -17.33 1.30
C LYS A 319 -19.24 -16.57 1.09
N ILE A 320 -18.19 -17.34 0.80
CA ILE A 320 -16.86 -16.83 0.52
C ILE A 320 -17.00 -16.03 -0.77
N TYR A 321 -17.02 -14.71 -0.64
CA TYR A 321 -16.98 -13.67 -1.68
C TYR A 321 -17.69 -14.02 -2.99
N ASP A 322 -18.87 -13.44 -3.23
CA ASP A 322 -19.49 -13.36 -4.57
C ASP A 322 -18.57 -12.53 -5.50
N SER A 323 -17.46 -13.15 -5.89
CA SER A 323 -16.34 -12.51 -6.58
C SER A 323 -16.68 -12.39 -8.06
N TYR A 324 -17.42 -13.35 -8.58
CA TYR A 324 -17.83 -13.37 -9.97
C TYR A 324 -19.34 -13.57 -10.07
N THR A 325 -19.93 -12.96 -11.09
CA THR A 325 -21.32 -13.22 -11.46
C THR A 325 -21.32 -14.10 -12.71
N CYS A 326 -22.04 -15.21 -12.65
CA CYS A 326 -22.19 -16.15 -13.74
C CYS A 326 -22.92 -15.49 -14.93
N LEU A 327 -22.42 -15.70 -16.15
CA LEU A 327 -23.08 -15.23 -17.38
C LEU A 327 -23.76 -16.42 -18.08
N ALA A 328 -24.83 -16.93 -17.49
CA ALA A 328 -25.53 -18.15 -17.93
C ALA A 328 -25.82 -18.18 -19.45
N ALA A 329 -26.28 -17.05 -19.99
CA ALA A 329 -26.63 -16.90 -21.40
C ALA A 329 -25.45 -17.13 -22.37
N GLN A 330 -24.20 -16.98 -21.90
CA GLN A 330 -23.00 -17.15 -22.72
C GLN A 330 -22.47 -18.60 -22.68
N ILE A 331 -22.87 -19.44 -21.70
CA ILE A 331 -22.37 -20.81 -21.54
C ILE A 331 -22.65 -21.68 -22.78
N ALA A 332 -23.82 -21.53 -23.39
CA ALA A 332 -24.17 -22.31 -24.59
C ALA A 332 -23.28 -22.02 -25.81
N THR A 333 -22.56 -20.89 -25.80
CA THR A 333 -21.70 -20.44 -26.90
C THR A 333 -20.21 -20.70 -26.65
N THR A 334 -19.84 -21.25 -25.50
CA THR A 334 -18.45 -21.54 -25.15
C THR A 334 -17.97 -22.86 -25.71
N LEU A 335 -16.68 -22.95 -26.00
CA LEU A 335 -16.02 -24.19 -26.39
C LEU A 335 -15.89 -25.14 -25.18
N GLY A 336 -16.04 -26.44 -25.43
CA GLY A 336 -15.96 -27.50 -24.41
C GLY A 336 -17.23 -28.36 -24.35
N THR A 337 -17.21 -29.39 -23.52
CA THR A 337 -18.39 -30.24 -23.25
C THR A 337 -18.72 -30.20 -21.77
N SER A 338 -19.88 -29.63 -21.41
CA SER A 338 -20.43 -29.71 -20.06
C SER A 338 -21.50 -30.79 -19.99
N THR A 339 -21.55 -31.50 -18.87
CA THR A 339 -22.60 -32.49 -18.57
C THR A 339 -23.79 -31.86 -17.84
N CYS A 340 -23.58 -30.69 -17.22
CA CYS A 340 -24.59 -29.95 -16.48
C CYS A 340 -25.21 -28.81 -17.32
N SER A 341 -26.41 -28.40 -16.91
CA SER A 341 -27.11 -27.24 -17.50
C SER A 341 -26.48 -25.91 -17.04
N ALA A 342 -26.69 -24.83 -17.79
CA ALA A 342 -26.22 -23.50 -17.43
C ALA A 342 -26.76 -23.03 -16.05
N GLU A 343 -28.01 -23.34 -15.73
CA GLU A 343 -28.64 -23.01 -14.45
C GLU A 343 -28.00 -23.77 -13.30
N GLU A 344 -27.73 -25.06 -13.49
CA GLU A 344 -27.05 -25.90 -12.51
C GLU A 344 -25.61 -25.41 -12.27
N ILE A 345 -24.87 -25.07 -13.32
CA ILE A 345 -23.52 -24.51 -13.21
C ILE A 345 -23.56 -23.18 -12.43
N CYS A 346 -24.46 -22.27 -12.79
CA CYS A 346 -24.54 -20.97 -12.11
C CYS A 346 -25.08 -21.07 -10.67
N SER A 347 -25.78 -22.16 -10.31
CA SER A 347 -26.23 -22.40 -8.93
C SER A 347 -25.11 -22.82 -7.97
N LYS A 348 -23.95 -23.22 -8.52
CA LYS A 348 -22.76 -23.60 -7.76
C LYS A 348 -21.93 -22.36 -7.41
N ASP A 349 -22.41 -21.57 -6.46
CA ASP A 349 -21.82 -20.28 -6.02
C ASP A 349 -20.29 -20.35 -5.76
N TRP A 350 -19.80 -21.50 -5.26
CA TRP A 350 -18.38 -21.70 -4.95
C TRP A 350 -17.47 -21.64 -6.19
N LEU A 351 -17.97 -21.99 -7.39
CA LEU A 351 -17.21 -21.83 -8.64
C LEU A 351 -16.89 -20.36 -8.93
N PHE A 352 -17.70 -19.45 -8.41
CA PHE A 352 -17.58 -18.00 -8.60
C PHE A 352 -16.98 -17.30 -7.38
N SER A 353 -16.47 -18.08 -6.43
CA SER A 353 -15.69 -17.59 -5.30
C SER A 353 -14.21 -17.67 -5.62
N ALA A 354 -13.44 -16.66 -5.19
CA ALA A 354 -11.98 -16.70 -5.22
C ALA A 354 -11.44 -16.84 -3.79
N PRO A 355 -11.53 -18.03 -3.18
CA PRO A 355 -10.79 -18.28 -1.96
C PRO A 355 -9.31 -18.10 -2.26
N TYR A 356 -8.59 -17.39 -1.39
CA TYR A 356 -7.16 -17.10 -1.55
C TYR A 356 -6.81 -16.16 -2.69
N PHE A 357 -7.35 -14.95 -2.64
CA PHE A 357 -6.64 -13.84 -3.25
C PHE A 357 -5.42 -13.45 -2.38
N GLU A 358 -4.39 -14.29 -2.47
CA GLU A 358 -3.04 -13.99 -1.99
C GLU A 358 -2.21 -13.54 -3.18
N MET A 359 -1.66 -12.32 -3.08
CA MET A 359 -0.70 -11.91 -4.08
C MET A 359 0.63 -12.63 -3.86
N PRO A 360 1.31 -13.12 -4.91
CA PRO A 360 2.68 -13.61 -4.77
C PRO A 360 3.61 -12.51 -4.23
N GLY A 361 4.04 -12.64 -2.97
CA GLY A 361 4.78 -11.60 -2.23
C GLY A 361 3.96 -10.87 -1.15
N ASP A 362 2.69 -11.24 -0.92
CA ASP A 362 2.03 -11.07 0.37
C ASP A 362 2.77 -11.96 1.38
N ILE A 363 3.96 -11.51 1.82
CA ILE A 363 4.51 -11.98 3.09
C ILE A 363 3.42 -11.67 4.10
N GLY A 364 2.82 -12.72 4.68
CA GLY A 364 1.43 -12.73 5.16
C GLY A 364 0.94 -11.38 5.66
N LYS A 365 -0.24 -10.95 5.23
CA LYS A 365 -0.88 -9.66 5.55
C LYS A 365 -0.71 -9.23 7.03
N GLY A 366 -0.53 -10.20 7.93
CA GLY A 366 -0.19 -10.03 9.34
C GLY A 366 1.26 -9.63 9.71
N LEU A 367 2.30 -9.75 8.88
CA LEU A 367 3.68 -9.40 9.29
C LEU A 367 3.88 -7.88 9.42
N PRO A 368 3.52 -7.03 8.43
CA PRO A 368 3.62 -5.59 8.59
C PRO A 368 2.71 -5.08 9.72
N PHE A 369 1.50 -5.65 9.84
CA PHE A 369 0.58 -5.36 10.92
C PHE A 369 1.13 -5.78 12.29
N GLY A 370 1.66 -7.00 12.40
CA GLY A 370 2.28 -7.55 13.59
C GLY A 370 3.49 -6.73 14.01
N LEU A 371 4.37 -6.35 13.08
CA LEU A 371 5.47 -5.43 13.35
C LEU A 371 4.96 -4.07 13.85
N CYS A 372 3.90 -3.52 13.24
CA CYS A 372 3.31 -2.26 13.70
C CYS A 372 2.71 -2.37 15.11
N VAL A 373 1.97 -3.45 15.39
CA VAL A 373 1.36 -3.70 16.71
C VAL A 373 2.44 -3.96 17.75
N THR A 374 3.41 -4.85 17.49
CA THR A 374 4.50 -5.14 18.41
C THR A 374 5.34 -3.90 18.70
N ALA A 375 5.70 -3.14 17.67
CA ALA A 375 6.50 -1.93 17.86
C ALA A 375 5.69 -0.79 18.49
N LEU A 376 4.38 -0.70 18.27
CA LEU A 376 3.48 0.17 19.05
C LEU A 376 3.44 -0.25 20.52
N VAL A 377 3.24 -1.54 20.79
CA VAL A 377 3.23 -2.08 22.15
C VAL A 377 4.55 -1.74 22.83
N MET A 378 5.69 -1.92 22.16
CA MET A 378 6.98 -1.49 22.69
C MET A 378 7.06 0.02 22.90
N ALA A 379 6.59 0.82 21.94
CA ALA A 379 6.58 2.28 22.03
C ALA A 379 5.64 2.84 23.12
N ILE A 380 4.67 2.06 23.60
CA ILE A 380 3.80 2.43 24.73
C ILE A 380 4.34 1.85 26.04
N THR A 381 4.68 0.56 26.06
CA THR A 381 5.09 -0.16 27.28
C THR A 381 6.45 0.30 27.80
N VAL A 382 7.43 0.59 26.92
CA VAL A 382 8.76 1.08 27.35
C VAL A 382 8.64 2.43 28.05
N PRO A 383 7.97 3.44 27.47
CA PRO A 383 7.74 4.68 28.19
C PRO A 383 6.93 4.47 29.47
N VAL A 384 5.87 3.65 29.48
CA VAL A 384 5.03 3.45 30.67
C VAL A 384 5.85 2.82 31.79
N GLY A 385 6.71 1.85 31.49
CA GLY A 385 7.69 1.29 32.43
C GLY A 385 8.64 2.35 32.99
N ILE A 386 9.16 3.24 32.15
CA ILE A 386 9.99 4.39 32.58
C ILE A 386 9.20 5.35 33.48
N LEU A 387 7.92 5.59 33.18
CA LEU A 387 7.07 6.44 34.02
C LEU A 387 6.84 5.80 35.38
N MET A 388 6.50 4.51 35.41
CA MET A 388 6.26 3.77 36.66
C MET A 388 7.52 3.72 37.54
N THR A 389 8.70 3.53 36.94
CA THR A 389 9.97 3.59 37.69
C THR A 389 10.29 5.00 38.20
N LYS A 390 9.95 6.06 37.44
CA LYS A 390 10.13 7.46 37.87
C LYS A 390 9.13 7.91 38.95
N ILE A 391 7.89 7.45 38.88
CA ILE A 391 6.89 7.66 39.94
C ILE A 391 7.34 6.94 41.22
N SER A 392 7.83 5.71 41.09
CA SER A 392 8.38 4.94 42.21
C SER A 392 9.61 5.58 42.86
N THR A 393 10.34 6.45 42.15
CA THR A 393 11.54 7.15 42.64
C THR A 393 11.25 8.59 43.12
N SER A 394 9.99 8.92 43.43
CA SER A 394 9.56 10.22 43.99
C SER A 394 9.77 11.44 43.10
N ILE A 395 10.05 11.27 41.80
CA ILE A 395 10.10 12.40 40.86
C ILE A 395 8.66 12.73 40.45
N LYS A 396 8.13 13.88 40.89
CA LYS A 396 6.82 14.40 40.46
C LYS A 396 6.87 14.81 38.97
N ILE A 397 6.72 13.85 38.07
CA ILE A 397 6.50 14.10 36.65
C ILE A 397 5.00 14.11 36.40
N SER A 398 4.46 15.24 35.91
CA SER A 398 3.06 15.29 35.52
C SER A 398 2.83 14.51 34.22
N PHE A 399 1.70 13.80 34.12
CA PHE A 399 1.30 13.08 32.90
C PHE A 399 1.34 13.97 31.66
N LYS A 400 0.95 15.24 31.79
CA LYS A 400 1.03 16.25 30.72
C LYS A 400 2.45 16.47 30.20
N ARG A 401 3.44 16.59 31.10
CA ARG A 401 4.85 16.75 30.72
C ARG A 401 5.38 15.48 30.06
N TYR A 402 4.98 14.33 30.57
CA TYR A 402 5.35 13.04 30.02
C TYR A 402 4.77 12.80 28.62
N TYR A 403 3.48 13.08 28.40
CA TYR A 403 2.83 12.95 27.09
C TYR A 403 3.43 13.90 26.05
N LYS A 404 3.80 15.13 26.44
CA LYS A 404 4.56 16.04 25.58
C LYS A 404 5.93 15.45 25.19
N MET A 405 6.59 14.78 26.14
CA MET A 405 7.93 14.21 25.98
C MET A 405 7.93 12.93 25.13
N TRP A 406 6.85 12.15 25.18
CA TRP A 406 6.61 10.94 24.39
C TRP A 406 5.39 11.10 23.48
N SER A 407 5.38 12.18 22.70
CA SER A 407 4.25 12.48 21.82
C SER A 407 4.00 11.30 20.84
N PRO A 408 2.73 11.01 20.48
CA PRO A 408 2.40 10.02 19.46
C PRO A 408 3.22 10.16 18.18
N LEU A 409 3.47 11.39 17.73
CA LEU A 409 4.31 11.67 16.55
C LEU A 409 5.72 11.08 16.68
N LEU A 410 6.33 11.18 17.85
CA LEU A 410 7.68 10.67 18.12
C LEU A 410 7.71 9.14 18.09
N CYS A 411 6.76 8.48 18.77
CA CYS A 411 6.62 7.03 18.74
C CYS A 411 6.37 6.51 17.31
N LEU A 412 5.46 7.16 16.58
CA LEU A 412 5.16 6.85 15.19
C LEU A 412 6.35 7.07 14.27
N SER A 413 7.20 8.06 14.55
CA SER A 413 8.39 8.33 13.74
C SER A 413 9.46 7.24 13.91
N PHE A 414 9.67 6.74 15.13
CA PHE A 414 10.56 5.60 15.36
C PHE A 414 10.02 4.34 14.69
N LEU A 415 8.71 4.11 14.83
CA LEU A 415 8.04 3.02 14.14
C LEU A 415 8.24 3.14 12.62
N ALA A 416 7.98 4.31 12.04
CA ALA A 416 8.13 4.59 10.62
C ALA A 416 9.56 4.31 10.12
N ILE A 417 10.59 4.67 10.89
CA ILE A 417 11.99 4.36 10.55
C ILE A 417 12.22 2.86 10.49
N ILE A 418 11.81 2.12 11.52
CA ILE A 418 11.99 0.66 11.57
C ILE A 418 11.20 0.01 10.44
N THR A 419 9.93 0.39 10.26
CA THR A 419 9.07 -0.14 9.22
C THR A 419 9.66 0.12 7.84
N ILE A 420 10.09 1.34 7.51
CA ILE A 420 10.69 1.60 6.19
C ILE A 420 11.97 0.78 6.01
N LEU A 421 12.85 0.69 7.00
CA LEU A 421 14.07 -0.10 6.86
C LEU A 421 13.74 -1.59 6.61
N VAL A 422 12.91 -2.21 7.45
CA VAL A 422 12.55 -3.63 7.30
C VAL A 422 11.82 -3.88 5.99
N VAL A 423 10.79 -3.07 5.71
CA VAL A 423 9.94 -3.21 4.54
C VAL A 423 10.73 -2.96 3.25
N VAL A 424 11.55 -1.91 3.17
CA VAL A 424 12.32 -1.63 1.95
C VAL A 424 13.33 -2.74 1.68
N PHE A 425 14.06 -3.21 2.70
CA PHE A 425 15.06 -4.25 2.49
C PHE A 425 14.44 -5.60 2.12
N MET A 426 13.38 -6.03 2.81
CA MET A 426 12.75 -7.32 2.54
C MET A 426 11.89 -7.28 1.27
N ASN A 427 10.98 -6.30 1.18
CA ASN A 427 10.01 -6.29 0.09
C ASN A 427 10.61 -5.85 -1.24
N ALA A 428 11.61 -4.98 -1.31
CA ALA A 428 12.16 -4.62 -2.63
C ALA A 428 12.84 -5.82 -3.31
N ILE A 429 13.54 -6.66 -2.53
CA ILE A 429 14.20 -7.86 -3.03
C ILE A 429 13.16 -8.92 -3.41
N ASP A 430 12.21 -9.20 -2.52
CA ASP A 430 11.19 -10.22 -2.76
C ASP A 430 10.21 -9.78 -3.84
N PHE A 431 9.85 -8.50 -3.88
CA PHE A 431 9.07 -7.92 -4.97
C PHE A 431 9.83 -8.04 -6.29
N GLY A 432 11.11 -7.64 -6.37
CA GLY A 432 11.89 -7.76 -7.61
C GLY A 432 12.03 -9.21 -8.10
N LYS A 433 12.30 -10.14 -7.19
CA LYS A 433 12.38 -11.59 -7.50
C LYS A 433 11.03 -12.16 -7.91
N SER A 434 9.98 -11.82 -7.17
CA SER A 434 8.60 -12.23 -7.46
C SER A 434 8.20 -11.69 -8.83
N TRP A 435 8.40 -10.39 -9.07
CA TRP A 435 8.00 -9.66 -10.27
C TRP A 435 8.49 -10.31 -11.57
N ASN A 436 9.78 -10.65 -11.63
CA ASN A 436 10.36 -11.29 -12.82
C ASN A 436 9.89 -12.75 -13.04
N ARG A 437 9.32 -13.39 -12.02
CA ARG A 437 8.76 -14.75 -12.12
C ARG A 437 7.26 -14.77 -12.44
N ARG A 438 6.60 -13.61 -12.51
CA ARG A 438 5.13 -13.56 -12.66
C ARG A 438 4.71 -13.88 -14.09
N LYS A 439 4.05 -15.03 -14.24
CA LYS A 439 3.24 -15.39 -15.40
C LYS A 439 1.79 -14.92 -15.13
N ALA A 440 0.97 -14.77 -16.17
CA ALA A 440 -0.45 -14.42 -16.02
C ALA A 440 -1.29 -15.65 -15.62
N ASP A 441 -0.86 -16.34 -14.56
CA ASP A 441 -1.48 -17.53 -14.01
C ASP A 441 -2.59 -17.10 -13.03
N ALA A 442 -3.66 -17.87 -12.93
CA ALA A 442 -4.82 -17.50 -12.11
C ALA A 442 -5.29 -18.66 -11.24
N LEU A 443 -6.09 -18.31 -10.23
CA LEU A 443 -6.90 -19.30 -9.52
C LEU A 443 -7.89 -19.90 -10.52
N VAL A 444 -7.98 -21.23 -10.52
CA VAL A 444 -8.91 -21.99 -11.34
C VAL A 444 -9.80 -22.83 -10.42
N ALA A 445 -11.10 -22.59 -10.43
CA ALA A 445 -12.08 -23.44 -9.76
C ALA A 445 -12.67 -24.42 -10.78
N TYR A 446 -12.85 -25.69 -10.41
CA TYR A 446 -13.34 -26.68 -11.38
C TYR A 446 -14.26 -27.70 -10.75
N ASP A 447 -15.22 -28.17 -11.53
CA ASP A 447 -16.17 -29.21 -11.16
C ASP A 447 -16.02 -30.40 -12.12
N VAL A 448 -15.58 -31.53 -11.55
CA VAL A 448 -15.30 -32.76 -12.30
C VAL A 448 -16.59 -33.39 -12.82
N GLU A 449 -17.68 -33.32 -12.06
CA GLU A 449 -18.96 -33.93 -12.42
C GLU A 449 -19.63 -33.18 -13.57
N CYS A 450 -19.59 -31.84 -13.53
CA CYS A 450 -20.13 -30.97 -14.56
C CYS A 450 -19.21 -30.76 -15.76
N ARG A 451 -17.94 -31.18 -15.66
CA ARG A 451 -16.86 -30.90 -16.63
C ARG A 451 -16.73 -29.42 -16.98
N VAL A 452 -16.71 -28.58 -15.96
CA VAL A 452 -16.63 -27.12 -16.10
C VAL A 452 -15.48 -26.53 -15.30
N VAL A 453 -14.99 -25.39 -15.78
CA VAL A 453 -13.89 -24.67 -15.17
C VAL A 453 -14.16 -23.17 -15.14
N HIS A 454 -13.95 -22.54 -14.00
CA HIS A 454 -13.97 -21.09 -13.83
C HIS A 454 -12.55 -20.57 -13.66
N VAL A 455 -12.23 -19.54 -14.43
CA VAL A 455 -10.94 -18.85 -14.35
C VAL A 455 -11.14 -17.51 -13.66
N ALA A 456 -10.40 -17.27 -12.59
CA ALA A 456 -10.38 -16.01 -11.86
C ALA A 456 -9.43 -14.98 -12.52
N LEU A 457 -9.42 -13.75 -12.01
CA LEU A 457 -8.40 -12.76 -12.33
C LEU A 457 -7.03 -13.24 -11.86
N SER A 458 -6.01 -13.06 -12.71
CA SER A 458 -4.63 -13.36 -12.32
C SER A 458 -4.14 -12.38 -11.26
N PRO A 459 -3.49 -12.83 -10.17
CA PRO A 459 -2.80 -11.95 -9.23
C PRO A 459 -1.72 -11.06 -9.88
N TRP A 460 -1.30 -11.36 -11.11
CA TRP A 460 -0.24 -10.67 -11.85
C TRP A 460 -0.59 -9.23 -12.24
N ARG A 461 -1.73 -8.94 -12.86
CA ARG A 461 -2.11 -7.58 -13.28
C ARG A 461 -3.60 -7.29 -13.08
N PHE A 462 -4.28 -8.03 -12.21
CA PHE A 462 -5.75 -8.05 -12.08
C PHE A 462 -6.50 -6.71 -12.16
N TYR A 463 -6.00 -5.60 -11.61
CA TYR A 463 -6.67 -4.29 -11.75
C TYR A 463 -6.57 -3.67 -13.14
N LEU A 464 -5.49 -3.98 -13.84
CA LEU A 464 -5.17 -3.48 -15.16
C LEU A 464 -5.80 -4.33 -16.24
N ASP A 465 -5.98 -5.62 -15.97
CA ASP A 465 -6.54 -6.58 -16.91
C ASP A 465 -8.00 -6.31 -17.25
N VAL A 466 -8.72 -5.52 -16.44
CA VAL A 466 -10.13 -5.20 -16.67
C VAL A 466 -10.32 -3.95 -17.53
N ASN A 467 -11.48 -3.87 -18.19
CA ASN A 467 -11.89 -2.85 -19.17
C ASN A 467 -11.37 -1.40 -18.88
N ARG A 468 -10.97 -0.70 -19.96
CA ARG A 468 -10.31 0.62 -19.97
C ARG A 468 -10.94 1.67 -19.07
N TYR A 469 -12.28 1.79 -19.03
CA TYR A 469 -12.95 2.82 -18.21
C TYR A 469 -12.88 2.50 -16.70
N GLY A 470 -12.92 1.21 -16.34
CA GLY A 470 -12.75 0.76 -14.95
C GLY A 470 -11.31 0.85 -14.48
N ARG A 471 -10.33 0.81 -15.39
CA ARG A 471 -8.90 0.78 -15.04
C ARG A 471 -8.44 2.03 -14.31
N ALA A 472 -8.70 3.22 -14.87
CA ALA A 472 -8.28 4.48 -14.25
C ALA A 472 -8.92 4.64 -12.87
N LEU A 473 -10.22 4.36 -12.77
CA LEU A 473 -10.96 4.36 -11.52
C LEU A 473 -10.29 3.44 -10.48
N ARG A 474 -9.95 2.20 -10.87
CA ARG A 474 -9.36 1.18 -9.99
C ARG A 474 -7.93 1.49 -9.59
N VAL A 475 -7.13 2.08 -10.48
CA VAL A 475 -5.84 2.65 -10.10
C VAL A 475 -6.08 3.70 -9.04
N VAL A 476 -6.95 4.69 -9.25
CA VAL A 476 -7.21 5.69 -8.20
C VAL A 476 -7.78 5.06 -6.91
N ARG A 477 -8.56 3.97 -6.98
CA ARG A 477 -8.99 3.20 -5.80
C ARG A 477 -7.79 2.63 -5.03
N LEU A 478 -6.78 2.08 -5.72
CA LEU A 478 -5.53 1.60 -5.12
C LEU A 478 -4.80 2.71 -4.35
N TRP A 479 -4.78 3.91 -4.91
CA TRP A 479 -4.03 5.06 -4.38
C TRP A 479 -4.70 5.75 -3.21
N PHE A 480 -6.03 5.88 -3.23
CA PHE A 480 -6.77 6.73 -2.29
C PHE A 480 -7.79 5.97 -1.43
N ALA A 481 -7.95 4.66 -1.61
CA ALA A 481 -9.04 3.89 -0.99
C ALA A 481 -10.42 4.54 -1.23
N TRP A 482 -10.63 4.97 -2.50
CA TRP A 482 -11.76 5.66 -3.17
C TRP A 482 -12.91 6.32 -2.40
N TYR A 483 -13.50 5.69 -1.39
CA TYR A 483 -14.77 6.18 -0.81
C TYR A 483 -14.68 7.60 -0.23
N GLY A 484 -13.53 8.01 0.32
CA GLY A 484 -13.39 9.37 0.85
C GLY A 484 -13.10 10.45 -0.21
N LEU A 485 -12.53 10.09 -1.36
CA LEU A 485 -12.21 11.06 -2.41
C LEU A 485 -13.48 11.54 -3.13
N GLN A 486 -14.48 10.67 -3.33
CA GLN A 486 -15.76 11.06 -3.93
C GLN A 486 -16.49 12.09 -3.06
N VAL A 487 -16.53 11.87 -1.74
CA VAL A 487 -17.09 12.83 -0.76
C VAL A 487 -16.32 14.16 -0.78
N CYS A 488 -14.98 14.13 -0.91
CA CYS A 488 -14.16 15.35 -0.91
C CYS A 488 -14.17 16.11 -2.24
N LEU A 489 -14.23 15.41 -3.39
CA LEU A 489 -14.28 16.00 -4.73
C LEU A 489 -15.63 16.68 -5.00
N PHE A 490 -16.74 16.10 -4.54
CA PHE A 490 -18.07 16.68 -4.72
C PHE A 490 -18.34 17.87 -3.78
N ALA A 491 -17.50 18.10 -2.77
CA ALA A 491 -17.69 19.19 -1.83
C ALA A 491 -17.23 20.58 -2.34
N LYS A 492 -16.30 20.68 -3.33
CA LYS A 492 -15.88 21.98 -3.90
C LYS A 492 -15.41 21.91 -5.37
N PRO A 493 -15.95 22.74 -6.29
CA PRO A 493 -15.56 22.76 -7.71
C PRO A 493 -14.10 23.18 -7.95
N ALA A 494 -13.50 23.98 -7.05
CA ALA A 494 -12.11 24.40 -7.18
C ALA A 494 -11.09 23.27 -6.96
N LEU A 495 -11.43 22.26 -6.14
CA LEU A 495 -10.56 21.11 -5.88
C LEU A 495 -10.52 20.18 -7.10
N SER A 496 -11.66 20.03 -7.78
CA SER A 496 -11.77 19.30 -9.05
C SER A 496 -10.85 19.90 -10.12
N ILE A 497 -10.77 21.24 -10.23
CA ILE A 497 -9.88 21.92 -11.18
C ILE A 497 -8.41 21.66 -10.85
N VAL A 498 -8.02 21.68 -9.57
CA VAL A 498 -6.63 21.41 -9.15
C VAL A 498 -6.25 19.95 -9.39
N ILE A 499 -7.15 19.01 -9.14
CA ILE A 499 -6.91 17.58 -9.39
C ILE A 499 -6.85 17.30 -10.90
N VAL A 500 -7.73 17.91 -11.70
CA VAL A 500 -7.64 17.84 -13.17
C VAL A 500 -6.34 18.48 -13.67
N ALA A 501 -5.91 19.61 -13.10
CA ALA A 501 -4.64 20.23 -13.46
C ALA A 501 -3.43 19.37 -13.07
N LEU A 502 -3.47 18.69 -11.92
CA LEU A 502 -2.42 17.74 -11.51
C LEU A 502 -2.40 16.50 -12.40
N ILE A 503 -3.56 15.96 -12.78
CA ILE A 503 -3.67 14.86 -13.74
C ILE A 503 -3.12 15.30 -15.10
N LEU A 504 -3.47 16.50 -15.58
CA LEU A 504 -2.96 17.04 -16.86
C LEU A 504 -1.45 17.29 -16.80
N LEU A 505 -0.93 17.78 -15.67
CA LEU A 505 0.50 17.97 -15.45
C LEU A 505 1.24 16.63 -15.45
N GLU A 506 0.71 15.64 -14.74
CA GLU A 506 1.25 14.28 -14.68
C GLU A 506 1.26 13.63 -16.07
N VAL A 507 0.14 13.69 -16.81
CA VAL A 507 0.05 13.22 -18.19
C VAL A 507 1.06 13.94 -19.10
N SER A 508 1.24 15.25 -18.93
CA SER A 508 2.20 16.04 -19.72
C SER A 508 3.64 15.66 -19.42
N VAL A 509 3.99 15.45 -18.16
CA VAL A 509 5.33 15.01 -17.74
C VAL A 509 5.61 13.59 -18.23
N ILE A 510 4.61 12.69 -18.17
CA ILE A 510 4.71 11.32 -18.68
C ILE A 510 4.89 11.33 -20.20
N MET A 511 4.13 12.14 -20.95
CA MET A 511 4.32 12.27 -22.39
C MET A 511 5.69 12.84 -22.75
N ALA A 512 6.19 13.82 -22.00
CA ALA A 512 7.53 14.36 -22.20
C ALA A 512 8.62 13.31 -21.93
N LEU A 513 8.46 12.51 -20.88
CA LEU A 513 9.40 11.41 -20.55
C LEU A 513 9.33 10.28 -21.58
N GLN A 514 8.15 9.93 -22.06
CA GLN A 514 7.99 8.96 -23.15
C GLN A 514 8.63 9.47 -24.44
N PHE A 515 8.40 10.73 -24.82
CA PHE A 515 9.06 11.34 -25.98
C PHE A 515 10.58 11.31 -25.87
N LEU A 516 11.13 11.63 -24.68
CA LEU A 516 12.57 11.59 -24.43
C LEU A 516 13.11 10.14 -24.46
N SER A 517 12.36 9.19 -23.91
CA SER A 517 12.70 7.76 -23.94
C SER A 517 12.64 7.19 -25.35
N THR A 518 11.66 7.57 -26.17
CA THR A 518 11.57 7.16 -27.57
C THR A 518 12.71 7.77 -28.39
N LEU A 519 13.11 9.02 -28.14
CA LEU A 519 14.31 9.61 -28.74
C LEU A 519 15.57 8.82 -28.38
N LEU A 520 15.76 8.49 -27.09
CA LEU A 520 16.91 7.72 -26.62
C LEU A 520 16.93 6.28 -27.16
N VAL A 521 15.78 5.60 -27.18
CA VAL A 521 15.67 4.23 -27.70
C VAL A 521 15.76 4.20 -29.23
N SER A 522 15.27 5.21 -29.95
CA SER A 522 15.44 5.29 -31.41
C SER A 522 16.90 5.50 -31.83
N GLY A 523 17.75 5.99 -30.93
CA GLY A 523 19.21 6.05 -31.12
C GLY A 523 19.91 4.69 -30.93
N PHE A 524 19.25 3.70 -30.33
CA PHE A 524 19.81 2.37 -30.02
C PHE A 524 18.99 1.19 -30.58
N GLY A 525 17.81 1.43 -31.16
CA GLY A 525 16.93 0.40 -31.71
C GLY A 525 17.12 0.23 -33.21
N ASN A 526 17.23 -1.03 -33.65
CA ASN A 526 17.31 -1.48 -35.06
C ASN A 526 18.06 -0.51 -35.99
N GLY A 527 19.31 -0.18 -35.64
CA GLY A 527 20.25 0.26 -36.67
C GLY A 527 20.34 -0.85 -37.72
N ALA A 528 20.50 -0.48 -38.99
CA ALA A 528 20.58 -1.37 -40.15
C ALA A 528 21.77 -2.38 -40.14
N PHE A 529 22.32 -2.68 -38.96
CA PHE A 529 23.59 -3.35 -38.74
C PHE A 529 23.50 -4.59 -37.84
N THR A 530 22.32 -4.97 -37.30
CA THR A 530 22.19 -6.17 -36.44
C THR A 530 20.97 -7.03 -36.79
N GLY A 531 21.22 -8.29 -37.16
CA GLY A 531 20.19 -9.28 -37.49
C GLY A 531 19.72 -10.05 -36.25
N THR A 532 18.51 -9.75 -35.76
CA THR A 532 17.94 -10.34 -34.53
C THR A 532 17.43 -11.78 -34.69
N SER A 533 17.31 -12.30 -35.90
CA SER A 533 16.80 -13.65 -36.16
C SER A 533 17.80 -14.76 -35.84
N ASN A 534 19.05 -14.44 -35.52
CA ASN A 534 20.13 -15.42 -35.34
C ASN A 534 20.87 -15.28 -33.99
N MET A 535 20.19 -14.84 -32.93
CA MET A 535 20.78 -14.74 -31.59
C MET A 535 20.66 -16.06 -30.83
N THR A 536 21.80 -16.66 -30.46
CA THR A 536 21.87 -17.86 -29.62
C THR A 536 21.98 -17.47 -28.14
N ASN A 537 20.95 -17.74 -27.35
CA ASN A 537 21.04 -17.61 -25.89
C ASN A 537 21.77 -18.83 -25.31
N VAL A 538 22.91 -18.63 -24.65
CA VAL A 538 23.64 -19.68 -23.94
C VAL A 538 23.32 -19.58 -22.43
N PRO A 539 22.45 -20.43 -21.87
CA PRO A 539 22.21 -20.47 -20.43
C PRO A 539 23.35 -21.19 -19.72
N ILE A 540 24.07 -20.50 -18.81
CA ILE A 540 25.23 -21.05 -18.10
C ILE A 540 24.85 -21.84 -16.82
N LEU A 541 23.60 -21.77 -16.34
CA LEU A 541 23.18 -22.47 -15.12
C LEU A 541 21.83 -23.17 -15.31
N ASN A 542 21.90 -24.46 -15.63
CA ASN A 542 20.76 -25.36 -15.53
C ASN A 542 20.93 -26.20 -14.26
N GLY A 543 20.06 -26.02 -13.25
CA GLY A 543 19.95 -26.94 -12.10
C GLY A 543 20.46 -26.49 -10.72
N ALA A 544 20.79 -25.23 -10.46
CA ALA A 544 21.19 -24.79 -9.11
C ALA A 544 19.97 -24.48 -8.21
N VAL A 545 19.67 -25.37 -7.26
CA VAL A 545 18.70 -25.11 -6.18
C VAL A 545 19.35 -24.19 -5.14
N VAL A 546 18.90 -22.95 -5.07
CA VAL A 546 19.42 -21.92 -4.13
C VAL A 546 18.62 -21.96 -2.83
N TYR A 547 19.28 -22.32 -1.72
CA TYR A 547 18.69 -22.22 -0.38
C TYR A 547 18.90 -20.83 0.22
N PRO A 548 17.92 -20.26 0.92
CA PRO A 548 17.93 -18.87 1.43
C PRO A 548 18.97 -18.57 2.54
N THR A 549 19.80 -19.54 2.93
CA THR A 549 20.76 -19.41 4.03
C THR A 549 22.20 -19.11 3.60
N GLN A 550 22.51 -19.05 2.30
CA GLN A 550 23.87 -18.76 1.84
C GLN A 550 24.13 -17.26 1.69
N ALA A 551 25.32 -16.83 2.12
CA ALA A 551 25.75 -15.43 2.06
C ALA A 551 25.90 -14.96 0.61
N TRP A 552 25.38 -13.77 0.30
CA TRP A 552 25.29 -13.26 -1.08
C TRP A 552 26.63 -13.09 -1.80
N TRP A 553 27.75 -12.98 -1.08
CA TRP A 553 29.09 -12.90 -1.66
C TRP A 553 29.68 -14.26 -2.07
N SER A 554 29.03 -15.38 -1.73
CA SER A 554 29.41 -16.71 -2.24
C SER A 554 28.65 -17.10 -3.51
N ILE A 555 27.84 -16.19 -4.08
CA ILE A 555 27.10 -16.38 -5.32
C ILE A 555 27.94 -15.81 -6.48
N PRO A 556 28.33 -16.60 -7.49
CA PRO A 556 29.03 -16.05 -8.65
C PRO A 556 28.13 -15.07 -9.42
N PRO A 557 28.66 -13.96 -9.96
CA PRO A 557 27.86 -12.96 -10.67
C PRO A 557 27.18 -13.58 -11.90
N ALA A 558 25.85 -13.53 -11.93
CA ALA A 558 25.05 -13.95 -13.08
C ALA A 558 25.06 -12.84 -14.14
N ALA A 559 26.04 -12.87 -15.05
CA ALA A 559 26.04 -12.07 -16.27
C ALA A 559 25.84 -13.01 -17.46
N GLY A 560 24.69 -12.95 -18.13
CA GLY A 560 24.50 -13.55 -19.45
C GLY A 560 24.96 -12.56 -20.52
N TRP A 561 25.84 -13.00 -21.41
CA TRP A 561 26.30 -12.19 -22.55
C TRP A 561 25.51 -12.61 -23.79
N THR A 562 24.96 -11.65 -24.52
CA THR A 562 24.35 -11.87 -25.84
C THR A 562 25.39 -11.50 -26.89
N PHE A 563 25.88 -12.47 -27.65
CA PHE A 563 26.70 -12.20 -28.83
C PHE A 563 25.77 -12.10 -30.05
N ALA A 564 25.86 -11.01 -30.80
CA ALA A 564 25.27 -10.90 -32.13
C ALA A 564 26.40 -11.10 -33.15
N GLU A 565 26.26 -12.05 -34.07
CA GLU A 565 27.22 -12.24 -35.16
C GLU A 565 27.14 -11.08 -36.16
N GLU A 566 28.30 -10.73 -36.73
CA GLU A 566 28.45 -9.70 -37.75
C GLU A 566 27.72 -10.11 -39.04
N SER A 567 26.99 -9.18 -39.67
CA SER A 567 26.27 -9.47 -40.92
C SER A 567 27.25 -9.82 -42.05
N GLU A 568 26.87 -10.79 -42.91
CA GLU A 568 27.68 -11.25 -44.04
C GLU A 568 28.25 -10.09 -44.90
N ALA A 569 29.47 -10.27 -45.41
CA ALA A 569 30.13 -9.27 -46.25
C ALA A 569 29.34 -9.03 -47.55
N PHE A 570 29.20 -7.76 -47.92
CA PHE A 570 28.50 -7.36 -49.14
C PHE A 570 29.08 -8.04 -50.39
N VAL A 571 28.24 -8.77 -51.11
CA VAL A 571 28.56 -9.23 -52.47
C VAL A 571 28.39 -8.04 -53.42
N THR A 572 29.45 -7.68 -54.13
CA THR A 572 29.43 -6.63 -55.15
C THR A 572 28.59 -7.08 -56.33
N GLY A 573 27.55 -6.31 -56.66
CA GLY A 573 26.72 -6.48 -57.86
C GLY A 573 27.26 -5.67 -59.03
#